data_AF-A0A6V7INE8-F1
#
_entry.id   AF-A0A6V7INE8-F1
#
_cell.length_a   1.000
_cell.length_b   1.000
_cell.length_c   1.000
_cell.angle_alpha   90.00
_cell.angle_beta   90.00
_cell.angle_gamma   90.00
#
_symmetry.space_group_name_H-M   'P 1'
#
loop_
_entity.id
_entity.type
_entity.pdbx_description
1 polymer ?
#
loop_
_entity_poly.entity_id
_entity_poly.type
_entity_poly.pdbx_seq_one_letter_code
_entity_poly.pdbx_strand_id
1 'polypeptide(L)'
;FDFCDAGPDVQSPAENLGQVVFGERIRPSPYKLTFLQNQSCEKVCTKTYIGGDSQSELHLEKLKQGMSLNYQHHWIVDNMPVTWCYRLEDERQYRSTRFPMGCYSRETKTMQDTCSMNPSYSKPNTYYLFNHVDLKITYHSGETEDWGSRFGASGGRIIAVEVSPRSIHHGASPDCNSKQPMEIPAGKLPPGKTLDITYTYSVTYHRDNSVKWSS
;
A
#
# COMPACT_ATOMS: atom_id res chain seq x y z
N PHE A 1 -5.63 13.43 -2.66
CA PHE A 1 -4.45 13.25 -1.80
C PHE A 1 -3.21 13.45 -2.67
N ASP A 2 -2.11 13.92 -2.10
CA ASP A 2 -0.85 14.14 -2.83
C ASP A 2 0.01 12.86 -2.86
N PHE A 3 -0.57 11.78 -3.40
CA PHE A 3 0.14 10.51 -3.58
C PHE A 3 1.00 10.53 -4.85
N CYS A 4 1.82 9.49 -5.04
CA CYS A 4 2.55 9.30 -6.29
C CYS A 4 1.56 8.95 -7.42
N ASP A 5 1.64 9.66 -8.54
CA ASP A 5 0.87 9.37 -9.75
C ASP A 5 1.70 8.59 -10.76
N ALA A 6 1.05 7.77 -11.59
CA ALA A 6 1.71 6.98 -12.63
C ALA A 6 2.28 7.82 -13.80
N GLY A 7 2.00 9.13 -13.82
CA GLY A 7 2.33 10.05 -14.91
C GLY A 7 1.18 10.22 -15.91
N PRO A 8 1.24 11.25 -16.79
CA PRO A 8 0.17 11.58 -17.73
C PRO A 8 0.01 10.54 -18.86
N ASP A 9 1.05 9.77 -19.16
CA ASP A 9 1.09 8.87 -20.33
C ASP A 9 0.54 7.47 -20.06
N VAL A 10 0.15 7.16 -18.82
CA VAL A 10 -0.41 5.84 -18.46
C VAL A 10 -1.92 5.89 -18.64
N GLN A 11 -2.41 5.25 -19.71
CA GLN A 11 -3.83 5.14 -19.98
C GLN A 11 -4.54 4.32 -18.90
N SER A 12 -5.77 4.75 -18.55
CA SER A 12 -6.62 3.97 -17.66
C SER A 12 -6.91 2.60 -18.27
N PRO A 13 -6.95 1.52 -17.45
CA PRO A 13 -7.32 0.20 -17.92
C PRO A 13 -8.69 0.22 -18.63
N ALA A 14 -8.90 -0.68 -19.60
CA ALA A 14 -10.20 -0.84 -20.22
C ALA A 14 -11.23 -1.31 -19.16
N GLU A 15 -12.24 -0.49 -18.91
CA GLU A 15 -13.29 -0.78 -17.94
C GLU A 15 -14.33 -1.71 -18.55
N ASN A 16 -14.76 -2.74 -17.81
CA ASN A 16 -15.85 -3.61 -18.24
C ASN A 16 -17.19 -2.85 -18.19
N LEU A 17 -18.14 -3.19 -19.07
CA LEU A 17 -19.41 -2.48 -19.21
C LEU A 17 -20.14 -2.28 -17.86
N GLY A 18 -20.10 -3.27 -16.96
CA GLY A 18 -20.66 -3.17 -15.62
C GLY A 18 -19.98 -2.14 -14.72
N GLN A 19 -18.65 -2.02 -14.75
CA GLN A 19 -17.89 -1.04 -13.95
C GLN A 19 -18.22 0.41 -14.35
N VAL A 20 -18.44 0.63 -15.66
CA VAL A 20 -18.88 1.92 -16.20
C VAL A 20 -20.28 2.29 -15.70
N VAL A 21 -21.21 1.32 -15.65
CA VAL A 21 -22.58 1.54 -15.17
C VAL A 21 -22.63 1.86 -13.67
N PHE A 22 -21.72 1.28 -12.87
CA PHE A 22 -21.64 1.55 -11.42
C PHE A 22 -20.74 2.75 -11.05
N GLY A 23 -20.09 3.38 -12.03
CA GLY A 23 -19.23 4.55 -11.81
C GLY A 23 -17.94 4.25 -11.04
N GLU A 24 -17.53 2.99 -10.95
CA GLU A 24 -16.20 2.64 -10.42
C GLU A 24 -15.13 3.10 -11.40
N ARG A 25 -14.21 3.95 -10.93
CA ARG A 25 -13.08 4.44 -11.75
C ARG A 25 -11.79 3.84 -11.25
N ILE A 26 -11.18 2.97 -12.05
CA ILE A 26 -9.87 2.40 -11.75
C ILE A 26 -8.79 3.34 -12.29
N ARG A 27 -7.85 3.74 -11.42
CA ARG A 27 -6.72 4.58 -11.80
C ARG A 27 -5.42 3.77 -11.80
N PRO A 28 -4.55 3.93 -12.80
CA PRO A 28 -3.25 3.29 -12.79
C PRO A 28 -2.42 3.83 -11.63
N SER A 29 -1.68 2.93 -10.97
CA SER A 29 -0.76 3.28 -9.90
C SER A 29 0.68 3.27 -10.43
N PRO A 30 1.62 4.00 -9.80
CA PRO A 30 3.02 4.04 -10.21
C PRO A 30 3.83 2.78 -9.83
N TYR A 31 3.20 1.77 -9.23
CA TYR A 31 3.84 0.52 -8.82
C TYR A 31 4.00 -0.41 -10.03
N LYS A 32 5.24 -0.78 -10.36
CA LYS A 32 5.56 -1.54 -11.58
C LYS A 32 5.98 -2.96 -11.24
N LEU A 33 5.03 -3.87 -11.40
CA LEU A 33 5.22 -5.29 -11.08
C LEU A 33 5.59 -6.06 -12.34
N THR A 34 6.67 -6.85 -12.27
CA THR A 34 7.04 -7.78 -13.34
C THR A 34 6.85 -9.20 -12.82
N PHE A 35 6.02 -9.99 -13.50
CA PHE A 35 5.67 -11.32 -13.06
C PHE A 35 6.92 -12.20 -12.84
N LEU A 36 6.95 -12.94 -11.73
CA LEU A 36 8.09 -13.76 -11.26
C LEU A 36 9.38 -13.00 -10.90
N GLN A 37 9.36 -11.67 -10.94
CA GLN A 37 10.50 -10.87 -10.51
C GLN A 37 10.26 -10.32 -9.11
N ASN A 38 10.90 -10.93 -8.11
CA ASN A 38 10.91 -10.39 -6.77
C ASN A 38 11.59 -9.02 -6.77
N GLN A 39 10.97 -8.07 -6.08
CA GLN A 39 11.42 -6.69 -5.95
C GLN A 39 11.50 -6.37 -4.47
N SER A 40 12.57 -5.72 -4.02
CA SER A 40 12.75 -5.41 -2.61
C SER A 40 13.05 -3.94 -2.43
N CYS A 41 12.22 -3.26 -1.64
CA CYS A 41 12.40 -1.85 -1.30
C CYS A 41 12.51 -0.91 -2.51
N GLU A 42 11.71 -1.16 -3.55
CA GLU A 42 11.68 -0.33 -4.75
C GLU A 42 11.09 1.04 -4.45
N LYS A 43 11.79 2.10 -4.87
CA LYS A 43 11.34 3.48 -4.71
C LYS A 43 10.29 3.83 -5.76
N VAL A 44 9.17 4.39 -5.31
CA VAL A 44 8.12 4.93 -6.18
C VAL A 44 8.35 6.42 -6.44
N CYS A 45 8.25 7.23 -5.38
CA CYS A 45 8.50 8.67 -5.43
C CYS A 45 8.83 9.22 -4.04
N THR A 46 9.30 10.46 -3.98
CA THR A 46 9.43 11.22 -2.73
C THR A 46 8.59 12.49 -2.83
N LYS A 47 7.79 12.77 -1.80
CA LYS A 47 7.03 14.00 -1.64
C LYS A 47 7.67 14.84 -0.54
N THR A 48 7.96 16.10 -0.83
CA THR A 48 8.61 17.02 0.11
C THR A 48 7.62 18.10 0.53
N TYR A 49 7.49 18.30 1.84
CA TYR A 49 6.64 19.32 2.45
C TYR A 49 7.49 20.30 3.25
N ILE A 50 7.24 21.61 3.09
CA ILE A 50 7.99 22.66 3.78
C ILE A 50 7.06 23.41 4.74
N GLY A 51 7.44 23.54 6.00
CA GLY A 51 6.68 24.32 6.98
C GLY A 51 6.66 25.81 6.62
N GLY A 52 5.48 26.44 6.73
CA GLY A 52 5.26 27.82 6.31
C GLY A 52 4.94 27.98 4.82
N ASP A 53 5.08 26.94 3.99
CA ASP A 53 4.58 26.94 2.62
C ASP A 53 3.09 26.53 2.58
N SER A 54 2.25 27.36 1.97
CA SER A 54 0.80 27.20 2.03
C SER A 54 0.29 25.96 1.28
N GLN A 55 0.95 25.57 0.18
CA GLN A 55 0.60 24.37 -0.58
C GLN A 55 0.99 23.10 0.17
N SER A 56 2.21 23.07 0.71
CA SER A 56 2.70 21.97 1.55
C SER A 56 1.81 21.74 2.77
N GLU A 57 1.43 22.82 3.47
CA GLU A 57 0.51 22.74 4.60
C GLU A 57 -0.85 22.18 4.19
N LEU A 58 -1.43 22.66 3.08
CA LEU A 58 -2.72 22.17 2.58
C LEU A 58 -2.67 20.68 2.23
N HIS A 59 -1.61 20.22 1.57
CA HIS A 59 -1.46 18.81 1.19
C HIS A 59 -1.26 17.92 2.41
N LEU A 60 -0.43 18.35 3.37
CA LEU A 60 -0.19 17.60 4.59
C LEU A 60 -1.45 17.52 5.47
N GLU A 61 -2.22 18.61 5.58
CA GLU A 61 -3.50 18.59 6.30
C GLU A 61 -4.53 17.66 5.64
N LYS A 62 -4.62 17.65 4.30
CA LYS A 62 -5.47 16.68 3.58
C LYS A 62 -5.04 15.24 3.89
N LEU A 63 -3.74 14.96 3.94
CA LEU A 63 -3.22 13.64 4.27
C LEU A 63 -3.56 13.22 5.70
N LYS A 64 -3.36 14.13 6.68
CA LYS A 64 -3.76 13.93 8.08
C LYS A 64 -5.25 13.64 8.18
N GLN A 65 -6.09 14.46 7.54
CA GLN A 65 -7.53 14.29 7.51
C GLN A 65 -7.94 12.93 6.93
N GLY A 66 -7.27 12.48 5.87
CA GLY A 66 -7.48 11.14 5.30
C GLY A 66 -7.25 10.03 6.33
N MET A 67 -6.16 10.12 7.09
CA MET A 67 -5.88 9.17 8.18
C MET A 67 -6.88 9.29 9.33
N SER A 68 -7.27 10.51 9.75
CA SER A 68 -8.25 10.72 10.81
C SER A 68 -9.63 10.17 10.47
N LEU A 69 -10.01 10.23 9.19
CA LEU A 69 -11.28 9.72 8.67
C LEU A 69 -11.19 8.26 8.21
N ASN A 70 -10.07 7.56 8.48
CA ASN A 70 -9.84 6.17 8.12
C ASN A 70 -10.08 5.90 6.61
N TYR A 71 -9.57 6.77 5.74
CA TYR A 71 -9.59 6.50 4.31
C TYR A 71 -8.73 5.26 4.01
N GLN A 72 -9.27 4.40 3.15
CA GLN A 72 -8.65 3.13 2.79
C GLN A 72 -8.36 3.07 1.30
N HIS A 73 -7.25 2.41 0.98
CA HIS A 73 -6.91 2.00 -0.37
C HIS A 73 -7.72 0.75 -0.76
N HIS A 74 -8.20 0.76 -2.00
CA HIS A 74 -8.79 -0.40 -2.67
C HIS A 74 -7.96 -0.63 -3.93
N TRP A 75 -7.09 -1.64 -3.90
CA TRP A 75 -6.14 -1.92 -4.98
C TRP A 75 -6.53 -3.22 -5.69
N ILE A 76 -6.21 -3.26 -6.98
CA ILE A 76 -6.43 -4.41 -7.86
C ILE A 76 -5.12 -4.68 -8.60
N VAL A 77 -4.73 -5.95 -8.68
CA VAL A 77 -3.58 -6.42 -9.46
C VAL A 77 -4.06 -7.57 -10.33
N ASP A 78 -3.93 -7.45 -11.67
CA ASP A 78 -4.41 -8.45 -12.63
C ASP A 78 -5.86 -8.90 -12.37
N ASN A 79 -6.75 -7.93 -12.19
CA ASN A 79 -8.16 -8.15 -11.90
C ASN A 79 -8.45 -8.87 -10.55
N MET A 80 -7.43 -9.09 -9.71
CA MET A 80 -7.57 -9.64 -8.37
C MET A 80 -7.54 -8.54 -7.31
N PRO A 81 -8.49 -8.52 -6.35
CA PRO A 81 -8.46 -7.56 -5.26
C PRO A 81 -7.28 -7.84 -4.33
N VAL A 82 -6.57 -6.77 -3.97
CA VAL A 82 -5.50 -6.85 -2.99
C VAL A 82 -6.11 -7.01 -1.60
N THR A 83 -5.74 -8.09 -0.92
CA THR A 83 -6.28 -8.47 0.39
C THR A 83 -5.31 -8.12 1.50
N TRP A 84 -5.81 -7.43 2.50
CA TRP A 84 -5.06 -7.11 3.70
C TRP A 84 -5.42 -8.08 4.81
N CYS A 85 -4.41 -8.82 5.25
CA CYS A 85 -4.50 -9.81 6.32
C CYS A 85 -3.90 -9.23 7.60
N TYR A 86 -4.71 -8.99 8.61
CA TYR A 86 -4.24 -8.48 9.91
C TYR A 86 -4.79 -9.33 11.06
N ARG A 87 -4.05 -9.36 12.17
CA ARG A 87 -4.42 -10.07 13.38
C ARG A 87 -5.01 -9.09 14.39
N LEU A 88 -6.09 -9.49 15.05
CA LEU A 88 -6.61 -8.80 16.23
C LEU A 88 -5.95 -9.34 17.50
N GLU A 89 -6.16 -8.65 18.62
CA GLU A 89 -5.62 -9.02 19.94
C GLU A 89 -6.08 -10.42 20.42
N ASP A 90 -7.18 -10.93 19.87
CA ASP A 90 -7.72 -12.26 20.16
C ASP A 90 -7.19 -13.37 19.22
N GLU A 91 -6.09 -13.09 18.51
CA GLU A 91 -5.44 -14.00 17.54
C GLU A 91 -6.31 -14.38 16.33
N ARG A 92 -7.48 -13.77 16.15
CA ARG A 92 -8.28 -13.99 14.94
C ARG A 92 -7.66 -13.25 13.77
N GLN A 93 -7.50 -13.96 12.65
CA GLN A 93 -7.04 -13.39 11.39
C GLN A 93 -8.25 -12.83 10.62
N TYR A 94 -8.25 -11.52 10.39
CA TYR A 94 -9.22 -10.86 9.55
C TYR A 94 -8.64 -10.55 8.17
N ARG A 95 -9.49 -10.62 7.16
CA ARG A 95 -9.16 -10.29 5.77
C ARG A 95 -10.09 -9.20 5.28
N SER A 96 -9.52 -8.16 4.69
CA SER A 96 -10.24 -7.03 4.09
C SER A 96 -9.70 -6.77 2.69
N THR A 97 -10.56 -6.43 1.74
CA THR A 97 -10.14 -5.98 0.39
C THR A 97 -9.69 -4.52 0.38
N ARG A 98 -9.73 -3.86 1.54
CA ARG A 98 -9.33 -2.48 1.75
C ARG A 98 -8.32 -2.39 2.88
N PHE A 99 -7.32 -1.54 2.73
CA PHE A 99 -6.33 -1.29 3.77
C PHE A 99 -6.16 0.21 4.03
N PRO A 100 -5.95 0.63 5.28
CA PRO A 100 -5.81 2.04 5.65
C PRO A 100 -4.58 2.68 4.99
N MET A 101 -4.67 3.97 4.67
CA MET A 101 -3.49 4.74 4.20
C MET A 101 -2.50 5.05 5.34
N GLY A 102 -2.93 4.92 6.58
CA GLY A 102 -2.16 5.23 7.78
C GLY A 102 -3.05 5.22 9.01
N CYS A 103 -2.53 5.70 10.13
CA CYS A 103 -3.27 5.76 11.38
C CYS A 103 -2.91 7.00 12.20
N TYR A 104 -3.76 7.36 13.16
CA TYR A 104 -3.53 8.46 14.09
C TYR A 104 -3.44 7.93 15.52
N SER A 105 -2.31 8.15 16.18
CA SER A 105 -2.10 7.75 17.57
C SER A 105 -2.49 8.90 18.51
N ARG A 106 -3.60 8.70 19.23
CA ARG A 106 -4.16 9.67 20.18
C ARG A 106 -3.47 9.52 21.55
N GLU A 107 -3.52 10.57 22.36
CA GLU A 107 -3.11 10.50 23.77
C GLU A 107 -3.91 9.45 24.56
N THR A 108 -5.22 9.38 24.31
CA THR A 108 -6.09 8.35 24.85
C THR A 108 -6.23 7.22 23.82
N LYS A 109 -5.55 6.09 24.07
CA LYS A 109 -5.69 4.90 23.23
C LYS A 109 -7.10 4.35 23.37
N THR A 110 -7.83 4.29 22.26
CA THR A 110 -9.10 3.56 22.21
C THR A 110 -8.85 2.16 21.65
N MET A 111 -9.62 1.16 22.09
CA MET A 111 -9.42 -0.25 21.74
C MET A 111 -9.58 -0.58 20.24
N GLN A 112 -9.91 0.41 19.40
CA GLN A 112 -10.21 0.26 17.97
C GLN A 112 -9.27 1.05 17.05
N ASP A 113 -8.14 1.54 17.58
CA ASP A 113 -7.21 2.33 16.79
C ASP A 113 -6.39 1.45 15.84
N THR A 114 -6.41 1.79 14.55
CA THR A 114 -5.60 1.15 13.49
C THR A 114 -4.10 1.12 13.80
N CYS A 115 -3.62 2.04 14.67
CA CYS A 115 -2.22 2.04 15.11
C CYS A 115 -1.85 0.86 16.02
N SER A 116 -2.81 0.13 16.59
CA SER A 116 -2.53 -1.03 17.46
C SER A 116 -1.87 -2.21 16.75
N MET A 117 -1.83 -2.21 15.42
CA MET A 117 -1.21 -3.29 14.64
C MET A 117 0.32 -3.32 14.73
N ASN A 118 0.95 -2.22 15.14
CA ASN A 118 2.38 -2.20 15.42
C ASN A 118 2.64 -1.39 16.70
N PRO A 119 3.23 -2.00 17.75
CA PRO A 119 3.55 -1.31 19.01
C PRO A 119 4.44 -0.07 18.82
N SER A 120 5.19 0.01 17.72
CA SER A 120 6.04 1.15 17.36
C SER A 120 5.22 2.41 17.04
N TYR A 121 3.91 2.29 16.76
CA TYR A 121 3.03 3.41 16.40
C TYR A 121 2.35 4.02 17.64
N SER A 122 3.14 4.31 18.67
CA SER A 122 2.64 4.61 20.02
C SER A 122 2.87 6.03 20.52
N LYS A 123 3.65 6.85 19.79
CA LYS A 123 3.85 8.26 20.14
C LYS A 123 2.52 9.04 20.09
N PRO A 124 2.14 9.77 21.15
CA PRO A 124 0.88 10.50 21.20
C PRO A 124 0.84 11.65 20.19
N ASN A 125 -0.36 12.01 19.76
CA ASN A 125 -0.66 13.07 18.79
C ASN A 125 0.21 13.00 17.52
N THR A 126 0.43 11.78 17.03
CA THR A 126 1.30 11.51 15.88
C THR A 126 0.55 10.67 14.86
N TYR A 127 0.65 11.09 13.60
CA TYR A 127 0.16 10.34 12.46
C TYR A 127 1.26 9.45 11.92
N TYR A 128 0.91 8.22 11.56
CA TYR A 128 1.80 7.25 10.93
C TYR A 128 1.25 6.93 9.56
N LEU A 129 1.92 7.45 8.53
CA LEU A 129 1.56 7.14 7.15
C LEU A 129 2.12 5.77 6.77
N PHE A 130 1.32 4.95 6.09
CA PHE A 130 1.77 3.69 5.53
C PHE A 130 2.34 3.92 4.13
N ASN A 131 3.60 4.37 4.10
CA ASN A 131 4.34 4.72 2.90
C ASN A 131 5.12 3.54 2.27
N HIS A 132 5.17 2.38 2.93
CA HIS A 132 5.70 1.14 2.36
C HIS A 132 4.63 0.06 2.29
N VAL A 133 4.64 -0.74 1.23
CA VAL A 133 3.76 -1.91 1.08
C VAL A 133 4.55 -3.14 0.69
N ASP A 134 4.38 -4.23 1.44
CA ASP A 134 4.85 -5.54 1.03
C ASP A 134 3.70 -6.29 0.34
N LEU A 135 3.90 -6.64 -0.92
CA LEU A 135 2.98 -7.43 -1.72
C LEU A 135 3.46 -8.87 -1.78
N LYS A 136 2.59 -9.81 -1.42
CA LYS A 136 2.79 -11.23 -1.62
C LYS A 136 1.80 -11.73 -2.65
N ILE A 137 2.31 -12.13 -3.81
CA ILE A 137 1.53 -12.63 -4.94
C ILE A 137 1.67 -14.14 -4.97
N THR A 138 0.59 -14.84 -4.65
CA THR A 138 0.53 -16.30 -4.74
C THR A 138 0.02 -16.68 -6.12
N TYR A 139 0.71 -17.60 -6.80
CA TYR A 139 0.37 -17.99 -8.17
C TYR A 139 0.44 -19.51 -8.39
N HIS A 140 -0.40 -20.00 -9.31
CA HIS A 140 -0.35 -21.34 -9.84
C HIS A 140 0.55 -21.36 -11.09
N SER A 141 1.60 -22.17 -11.10
CA SER A 141 2.53 -22.26 -12.25
C SER A 141 1.91 -23.04 -13.41
N GLY A 142 2.03 -22.51 -14.63
CA GLY A 142 1.58 -23.21 -15.85
C GLY A 142 2.50 -24.35 -16.31
N GLU A 143 3.64 -24.56 -15.66
CA GLU A 143 4.67 -25.52 -16.08
C GLU A 143 4.17 -26.95 -16.33
N THR A 144 3.24 -27.42 -15.49
CA THR A 144 2.72 -28.80 -15.53
C THR A 144 1.27 -28.86 -15.99
N GLU A 145 0.75 -27.77 -16.54
CA GLU A 145 -0.68 -27.58 -16.81
C GLU A 145 -0.93 -27.40 -18.31
N ASP A 146 -2.01 -28.00 -18.83
CA ASP A 146 -2.35 -27.95 -20.26
C ASP A 146 -2.57 -26.50 -20.76
N TRP A 147 -3.12 -25.64 -19.90
CA TRP A 147 -3.32 -24.21 -20.19
C TRP A 147 -2.02 -23.39 -20.15
N GLY A 148 -0.95 -23.94 -19.58
CA GLY A 148 0.37 -23.31 -19.51
C GLY A 148 1.24 -23.59 -20.73
N SER A 149 0.78 -24.37 -21.70
CA SER A 149 1.51 -24.79 -22.91
C SER A 149 2.18 -23.67 -23.73
N ARG A 150 1.73 -22.40 -23.60
CA ARG A 150 2.36 -21.24 -24.27
C ARG A 150 3.49 -20.56 -23.49
N PHE A 151 3.49 -20.65 -22.16
CA PHE A 151 4.41 -19.88 -21.29
C PHE A 151 5.22 -20.77 -20.34
N GLY A 152 4.84 -22.04 -20.17
CA GLY A 152 5.52 -23.02 -19.32
C GLY A 152 5.82 -22.48 -17.93
N ALA A 153 7.07 -22.64 -17.48
CA ALA A 153 7.56 -22.16 -16.20
C ALA A 153 7.64 -20.62 -16.08
N SER A 154 7.56 -19.89 -17.20
CA SER A 154 7.57 -18.42 -17.24
C SER A 154 6.17 -17.80 -17.14
N GLY A 155 5.12 -18.63 -17.04
CA GLY A 155 3.74 -18.18 -16.90
C GLY A 155 3.03 -18.83 -15.71
N GLY A 156 2.00 -18.14 -15.22
CA GLY A 156 1.17 -18.63 -14.14
C GLY A 156 -0.08 -17.78 -13.96
N ARG A 157 -1.04 -18.30 -13.19
CA ARG A 157 -2.26 -17.58 -12.81
C ARG A 157 -2.13 -17.08 -11.39
N ILE A 158 -2.39 -15.79 -11.17
CA ILE A 158 -2.43 -15.22 -9.82
C ILE A 158 -3.67 -15.76 -9.09
N ILE A 159 -3.45 -16.31 -7.90
CA ILE A 159 -4.50 -16.90 -7.05
C ILE A 159 -4.89 -15.93 -5.93
N ALA A 160 -3.90 -15.23 -5.38
CA ALA A 160 -4.11 -14.28 -4.29
C ALA A 160 -3.05 -13.19 -4.34
N VAL A 161 -3.45 -11.98 -3.93
CA VAL A 161 -2.55 -10.85 -3.73
C VAL A 161 -2.78 -10.34 -2.32
N GLU A 162 -1.78 -10.51 -1.46
CA GLU A 162 -1.84 -10.06 -0.07
C GLU A 162 -0.97 -8.81 0.10
N VAL A 163 -1.44 -7.83 0.87
CA VAL A 163 -0.68 -6.63 1.23
C VAL A 163 -0.38 -6.59 2.71
N SER A 164 0.81 -6.12 3.07
CA SER A 164 1.18 -5.74 4.42
C SER A 164 1.69 -4.29 4.41
N PRO A 165 0.85 -3.31 4.78
CA PRO A 165 1.25 -1.91 4.82
C PRO A 165 2.15 -1.63 6.03
N ARG A 166 3.17 -0.80 5.85
CA ARG A 166 4.10 -0.38 6.90
C ARG A 166 4.37 1.12 6.82
N SER A 167 4.51 1.74 8.00
CA SER A 167 5.10 3.06 8.14
C SER A 167 6.62 2.94 8.30
N ILE A 168 7.39 3.57 7.41
CA ILE A 168 8.85 3.51 7.42
C ILE A 168 9.44 4.92 7.19
N HIS A 169 10.23 5.39 8.15
CA HIS A 169 11.08 6.55 7.98
C HIS A 169 12.33 6.15 7.18
N HIS A 170 12.33 6.48 5.89
CA HIS A 170 13.48 6.30 5.02
C HIS A 170 14.48 7.46 5.20
N GLY A 171 15.77 7.14 5.09
CA GLY A 171 16.82 8.15 5.02
C GLY A 171 16.95 8.75 3.61
N ALA A 172 18.16 9.23 3.29
CA ALA A 172 18.47 9.74 1.94
C ALA A 172 18.24 8.69 0.84
N SER A 173 18.50 7.43 1.16
CA SER A 173 18.19 6.26 0.33
C SER A 173 17.05 5.45 0.96
N PRO A 174 16.19 4.80 0.14
CA PRO A 174 15.23 3.83 0.62
C PRO A 174 15.90 2.73 1.46
N ASP A 175 15.46 2.59 2.70
CA ASP A 175 15.78 1.46 3.58
C ASP A 175 14.49 0.92 4.19
N CYS A 176 14.07 -0.26 3.75
CA CYS A 176 12.83 -0.91 4.19
C CYS A 176 13.05 -1.88 5.36
N ASN A 177 14.30 -2.01 5.84
CA ASN A 177 14.63 -2.74 7.06
C ASN A 177 14.59 -1.83 8.30
N SER A 178 14.56 -0.51 8.10
CA SER A 178 14.34 0.46 9.17
C SER A 178 13.07 0.14 9.94
N LYS A 179 13.21 0.09 11.27
CA LYS A 179 12.09 -0.08 12.21
C LYS A 179 11.50 1.27 12.66
N GLN A 180 12.12 2.38 12.25
CA GLN A 180 11.63 3.70 12.59
C GLN A 180 10.43 4.03 11.71
N PRO A 181 9.28 4.42 12.29
CA PRO A 181 8.10 4.73 11.51
C PRO A 181 8.13 6.16 10.95
N MET A 182 7.40 6.39 9.86
CA MET A 182 7.22 7.73 9.28
C MET A 182 6.25 8.53 10.15
N GLU A 183 6.81 9.29 11.09
CA GLU A 183 6.05 10.16 12.00
C GLU A 183 5.70 11.50 11.34
N ILE A 184 4.41 11.84 11.36
CA ILE A 184 3.90 13.14 10.96
C ILE A 184 3.26 13.78 12.20
N PRO A 185 3.77 14.92 12.71
CA PRO A 185 3.20 15.56 13.89
C PRO A 185 1.77 16.05 13.61
N ALA A 186 0.89 16.03 14.61
CA ALA A 186 -0.46 16.57 14.46
C ALA A 186 -0.46 18.08 14.16
N GLY A 187 0.45 18.82 14.79
CA GLY A 187 0.63 20.25 14.54
C GLY A 187 1.22 20.59 13.17
N LYS A 188 1.31 21.89 12.87
CA LYS A 188 2.00 22.39 11.69
C LYS A 188 3.50 22.13 11.79
N LEU A 189 4.15 21.98 10.64
CA LEU A 189 5.61 21.97 10.57
C LEU A 189 6.14 23.37 10.91
N PRO A 190 7.20 23.49 11.73
CA PRO A 190 7.87 24.77 11.95
C PRO A 190 8.31 25.42 10.63
N PRO A 191 8.26 26.76 10.52
CA PRO A 191 8.70 27.47 9.31
C PRO A 191 10.10 27.04 8.87
N GLY A 192 10.26 26.70 7.59
CA GLY A 192 11.52 26.25 7.00
C GLY A 192 11.92 24.80 7.30
N LYS A 193 11.19 24.07 8.16
CA LYS A 193 11.43 22.64 8.37
C LYS A 193 10.88 21.84 7.19
N THR A 194 11.70 20.94 6.65
CA THR A 194 11.29 20.00 5.59
C THR A 194 10.85 18.65 6.17
N LEU A 195 9.90 18.02 5.50
CA LEU A 195 9.44 16.66 5.75
C LEU A 195 9.39 15.91 4.41
N ASP A 196 10.21 14.88 4.27
CA ASP A 196 10.27 14.05 3.07
C ASP A 196 9.58 12.72 3.31
N ILE A 197 8.56 12.43 2.49
CA ILE A 197 7.83 11.17 2.49
C ILE A 197 8.21 10.39 1.24
N THR A 198 9.02 9.35 1.43
CA THR A 198 9.38 8.43 0.35
C THR A 198 8.44 7.24 0.34
N TYR A 199 7.81 6.97 -0.80
CA TYR A 199 6.95 5.80 -0.99
C TYR A 199 7.73 4.65 -1.62
N THR A 200 7.57 3.46 -1.08
CA THR A 200 8.31 2.26 -1.51
C THR A 200 7.42 1.02 -1.51
N TYR A 201 7.89 -0.04 -2.17
CA TYR A 201 7.23 -1.34 -2.14
C TYR A 201 8.21 -2.50 -2.23
N SER A 202 7.76 -3.67 -1.79
CA SER A 202 8.43 -4.94 -2.05
C SER A 202 7.41 -5.91 -2.62
N VAL A 203 7.81 -6.76 -3.55
CA VAL A 203 6.96 -7.79 -4.15
C VAL A 203 7.65 -9.13 -4.05
N THR A 204 6.89 -10.12 -3.58
CA THR A 204 7.32 -11.50 -3.48
C THR A 204 6.33 -12.41 -4.20
N TYR A 205 6.84 -13.26 -5.07
CA TYR A 205 6.05 -14.28 -5.76
C TYR A 205 6.18 -15.61 -5.03
N HIS A 206 5.04 -16.20 -4.68
CA HIS A 206 4.96 -17.49 -4.00
C HIS A 206 4.22 -18.49 -4.89
N ARG A 207 4.91 -19.54 -5.32
CA ARG A 207 4.30 -20.62 -6.10
C ARG A 207 3.47 -21.50 -5.17
N ASP A 208 2.20 -21.68 -5.50
CA ASP A 208 1.32 -22.65 -4.84
C ASP A 208 0.45 -23.36 -5.89
N ASN A 209 0.84 -24.59 -6.22
CA ASN A 209 0.09 -25.43 -7.17
C ASN A 209 -0.96 -26.32 -6.48
N SER A 210 -1.07 -26.27 -5.14
CA SER A 210 -2.04 -27.09 -4.40
C SER A 210 -3.47 -26.54 -4.54
N VAL A 211 -3.59 -25.22 -4.71
CA VAL A 211 -4.86 -24.56 -4.96
C VAL A 211 -5.18 -24.69 -6.45
N LYS A 212 -6.09 -25.61 -6.76
CA LYS A 212 -6.67 -25.74 -8.10
C LYS A 212 -7.76 -24.69 -8.25
N TRP A 213 -7.67 -23.88 -9.30
CA TRP A 213 -8.73 -22.97 -9.68
C TRP A 213 -9.95 -23.80 -10.09
N SER A 214 -11.07 -23.71 -9.37
CA SER A 214 -12.33 -24.29 -9.83
C SER A 214 -12.83 -23.45 -10.99
N SER A 215 -12.79 -24.03 -12.19
CA SER A 215 -13.53 -23.57 -13.37
C SER A 215 -15.04 -23.56 -13.11
#